data_AF-A0A0R1V635-F1
#
_entry.id   AF-A0A0R1V635-F1
#
_cell.length_a   1.000
_cell.length_b   1.000
_cell.length_c   1.000
_cell.angle_alpha   90.00
_cell.angle_beta   90.00
_cell.angle_gamma   90.00
#
_symmetry.space_group_name_H-M   'P 1'
#
loop_
_entity.id
_entity.type
_entity.pdbx_description
1 polymer ?
#
loop_
_entity_poly.entity_id
_entity_poly.type
_entity_poly.pdbx_seq_one_letter_code
_entity_poly.pdbx_strand_id
1 'polypeptide(L)'
;MNYFIPSWYGDHPHQWGSPSQEFQWGYHVMEFDDTINQVRMFERSQMPATIVTLSYFPSLRHLFHRQDLMKVESLNFFDQMQGIPDNLPTIEINYREWDWPLDCEFVHSGQGTYVYQGNQKYAVIHYGIEGNIIAVERFRDGELQKNLIFDDRGFLSSIEYYQHGQLTHHDFLMVNGAVAFRLLADQTVMVMSPEALPMKKSVYQNLEAMLNEGLGEFADHQLQADDLVVFASNEQHNQIVINNCSKAKLIMSFFENRNQNITNDEVSQASQANLLVVNADFQKDQLNQLGLDRVIVTPPFDSRLNLGTSMQDEHYKILLLADQINDQELYTNLIKIFQFMEQNELIDLIVCTIQDDRYAMVKSAIEYLVKNHEWEYDYQFDVKEEDRGENDLDDDDDLDEDLKVERKQVRYVDFVGISSEPHLMEVIDPIRVVIDLAPRPNSYLQIAAISAGIPQINTVKTSYVVSGKNGLILNDEFDLTAALHFYLDGLKNWNEALVYAVEKIGQYTSGKIVNDWLTKAGE
;
A
#
# COMPACT_ATOMS: atom_id res chain seq x y z
N MET A 1 4.51 -1.34 27.35
CA MET A 1 3.66 -1.80 26.23
C MET A 1 3.90 -0.88 25.04
N ASN A 2 3.71 -1.35 23.80
CA ASN A 2 3.84 -0.51 22.61
C ASN A 2 2.50 -0.49 21.86
N TYR A 3 1.91 0.68 21.71
CA TYR A 3 0.63 0.89 21.06
C TYR A 3 0.84 1.54 19.70
N PHE A 4 0.23 1.00 18.66
CA PHE A 4 0.35 1.46 17.28
C PHE A 4 -1.00 1.97 16.78
N ILE A 5 -1.11 3.27 16.49
CA ILE A 5 -2.32 3.90 15.97
C ILE A 5 -2.15 4.12 14.46
N PRO A 6 -2.76 3.29 13.61
CA PRO A 6 -2.64 3.41 12.16
C PRO A 6 -3.47 4.58 11.61
N SER A 7 -3.20 4.93 10.36
CA SER A 7 -3.99 5.88 9.55
C SER A 7 -4.81 5.17 8.48
N TRP A 8 -5.54 4.11 8.86
CA TRP A 8 -6.40 3.35 7.95
C TRP A 8 -7.77 4.02 7.78
N TYR A 9 -7.75 5.18 7.13
CA TYR A 9 -8.93 5.96 6.79
C TYR A 9 -9.22 5.90 5.29
N GLY A 10 -10.48 6.01 4.88
CA GLY A 10 -10.87 6.15 3.48
C GLY A 10 -10.48 7.50 2.87
N ASP A 11 -10.77 7.69 1.59
CA ASP A 11 -10.30 8.83 0.78
C ASP A 11 -10.92 10.19 1.15
N HIS A 12 -11.90 10.21 2.05
CA HIS A 12 -12.60 11.43 2.46
C HIS A 12 -12.12 11.93 3.83
N PRO A 13 -11.52 13.14 3.89
CA PRO A 13 -11.08 13.73 5.14
C PRO A 13 -12.20 13.80 6.18
N HIS A 14 -11.85 13.52 7.44
CA HIS A 14 -12.77 13.50 8.60
C HIS A 14 -13.87 12.43 8.55
N GLN A 15 -13.85 11.52 7.58
CA GLN A 15 -14.64 10.30 7.65
C GLN A 15 -13.84 9.25 8.43
N TRP A 16 -14.35 8.88 9.60
CA TRP A 16 -13.74 7.85 10.45
C TRP A 16 -14.00 6.43 9.94
N GLY A 17 -14.19 6.24 8.63
CA GLY A 17 -14.38 4.93 7.99
C GLY A 17 -13.07 4.40 7.39
N SER A 18 -12.96 3.09 7.25
CA SER A 18 -11.84 2.45 6.54
C SER A 18 -11.86 2.72 5.04
N PRO A 19 -10.75 2.48 4.32
CA PRO A 19 -10.75 2.39 2.85
C PRO A 19 -11.78 1.37 2.36
N SER A 20 -12.25 1.55 1.11
CA SER A 20 -13.11 0.56 0.46
C SER A 20 -12.37 -0.77 0.33
N GLN A 21 -13.10 -1.86 0.58
CA GLN A 21 -12.58 -3.23 0.52
C GLN A 21 -13.31 -4.05 -0.57
N GLU A 22 -14.09 -3.38 -1.42
CA GLU A 22 -14.79 -4.00 -2.54
C GLU A 22 -13.80 -4.64 -3.52
N PHE A 23 -14.05 -5.90 -3.89
CA PHE A 23 -13.21 -6.67 -4.80
C PHE A 23 -12.84 -5.93 -6.10
N GLN A 24 -13.80 -5.19 -6.67
CA GLN A 24 -13.61 -4.46 -7.94
C GLN A 24 -12.61 -3.29 -7.84
N TRP A 25 -12.29 -2.83 -6.63
CA TRP A 25 -11.31 -1.77 -6.35
C TRP A 25 -10.05 -2.30 -5.63
N GLY A 26 -10.11 -3.52 -5.08
CA GLY A 26 -9.16 -4.07 -4.11
C GLY A 26 -7.77 -4.45 -4.61
N TYR A 27 -7.46 -4.27 -5.89
CA TYR A 27 -6.10 -4.52 -6.44
C TYR A 27 -5.24 -3.26 -6.58
N HIS A 28 -5.82 -2.06 -6.39
CA HIS A 28 -5.16 -0.80 -6.76
C HIS A 28 -4.71 0.05 -5.57
N VAL A 29 -4.99 -0.35 -4.33
CA VAL A 29 -4.52 0.36 -3.13
C VAL A 29 -3.43 -0.47 -2.47
N MET A 30 -2.21 0.07 -2.41
CA MET A 30 -1.15 -0.53 -1.59
C MET A 30 -1.65 -0.64 -0.14
N GLU A 31 -1.99 -1.86 0.28
CA GLU A 31 -2.46 -2.14 1.64
C GLU A 31 -1.34 -2.18 2.68
N PHE A 32 -0.08 -2.10 2.23
CA PHE A 32 1.08 -2.12 3.11
C PHE A 32 1.53 -0.70 3.44
N ASP A 33 1.61 -0.39 4.74
CA ASP A 33 1.97 0.92 5.26
C ASP A 33 3.08 0.83 6.33
N ASP A 34 3.48 2.00 6.82
CA ASP A 34 4.47 2.13 7.89
C ASP A 34 4.03 1.43 9.18
N THR A 35 2.74 1.45 9.54
CA THR A 35 2.25 0.84 10.79
C THR A 35 2.37 -0.68 10.76
N ILE A 36 1.94 -1.32 9.67
CA ILE A 36 2.05 -2.78 9.48
C ILE A 36 3.50 -3.22 9.61
N ASN A 37 4.41 -2.50 8.96
CA ASN A 37 5.83 -2.79 9.06
C ASN A 37 6.33 -2.68 10.50
N GLN A 38 6.05 -1.56 11.16
CA GLN A 38 6.55 -1.29 12.50
C GLN A 38 6.05 -2.33 13.50
N VAL A 39 4.77 -2.71 13.42
CA VAL A 39 4.20 -3.79 14.24
C VAL A 39 4.94 -5.11 13.99
N ARG A 40 5.15 -5.50 12.73
CA ARG A 40 5.92 -6.72 12.39
C ARG A 40 7.34 -6.67 12.94
N MET A 41 8.00 -5.52 12.89
CA MET A 41 9.35 -5.34 13.45
C MET A 41 9.38 -5.51 14.96
N PHE A 42 8.39 -4.98 15.69
CA PHE A 42 8.29 -5.13 17.14
C PHE A 42 7.99 -6.59 17.53
N GLU A 43 7.05 -7.25 16.86
CA GLU A 43 6.72 -8.67 17.05
C GLU A 43 7.94 -9.57 16.82
N ARG A 44 8.68 -9.36 15.70
CA ARG A 44 9.93 -10.10 15.40
C ARG A 44 11.02 -9.86 16.44
N SER A 45 11.01 -8.69 17.07
CA SER A 45 11.92 -8.32 18.16
C SER A 45 11.44 -8.81 19.53
N GLN A 46 10.36 -9.60 19.58
CA GLN A 46 9.72 -10.10 20.81
C GLN A 46 9.28 -8.98 21.76
N MET A 47 8.97 -7.82 21.21
CA MET A 47 8.43 -6.68 21.94
C MET A 47 6.91 -6.70 21.80
N PRO A 48 6.15 -6.62 22.90
CA PRO A 48 4.70 -6.69 22.83
C PRO A 48 4.15 -5.48 22.08
N ALA A 49 3.31 -5.71 21.08
CA ALA A 49 2.68 -4.70 20.25
C ALA A 49 1.15 -4.85 20.29
N THR A 50 0.47 -3.72 20.41
CA THR A 50 -1.00 -3.64 20.36
C THR A 50 -1.41 -2.62 19.30
N ILE A 51 -2.24 -3.02 18.35
CA ILE A 51 -2.79 -2.12 17.33
C ILE A 51 -4.04 -1.44 17.90
N VAL A 52 -4.10 -0.12 17.84
CA VAL A 52 -5.20 0.70 18.35
C VAL A 52 -5.91 1.38 17.18
N THR A 53 -7.02 0.81 16.73
CA THR A 53 -7.74 1.26 15.54
C THR A 53 -8.81 2.29 15.91
N LEU A 54 -8.69 3.49 15.34
CA LEU A 54 -9.66 4.59 15.52
C LEU A 54 -10.72 4.65 14.41
N SER A 55 -10.50 3.96 13.28
CA SER A 55 -11.44 3.91 12.17
C SER A 55 -12.48 2.80 12.33
N TYR A 56 -13.67 3.03 11.76
CA TYR A 56 -14.70 2.04 11.57
C TYR A 56 -14.26 1.09 10.46
N PHE A 57 -13.83 -0.10 10.84
CA PHE A 57 -13.25 -1.09 9.94
C PHE A 57 -13.89 -2.48 10.13
N PRO A 58 -15.07 -2.73 9.54
CA PRO A 58 -15.80 -4.00 9.71
C PRO A 58 -15.05 -5.25 9.23
N SER A 59 -14.15 -5.09 8.28
CA SER A 59 -13.33 -6.16 7.67
C SER A 59 -11.88 -6.18 8.17
N LEU A 60 -11.63 -5.62 9.36
CA LEU A 60 -10.29 -5.51 9.93
C LEU A 60 -9.54 -6.85 10.05
N ARG A 61 -10.23 -7.98 10.29
CA ARG A 61 -9.55 -9.26 10.48
C ARG A 61 -9.11 -9.85 9.15
N HIS A 62 -9.79 -9.54 8.05
CA HIS A 62 -9.27 -9.85 6.71
C HIS A 62 -7.96 -9.11 6.43
N LEU A 63 -7.89 -7.82 6.75
CA LEU A 63 -6.62 -7.06 6.66
C LEU A 63 -5.53 -7.73 7.53
N PHE A 64 -5.82 -8.06 8.78
CA PHE A 64 -4.85 -8.73 9.65
C PHE A 64 -4.42 -10.10 9.12
N HIS A 65 -5.32 -10.85 8.49
CA HIS A 65 -5.00 -12.12 7.86
C HIS A 65 -4.06 -11.92 6.67
N ARG A 66 -4.39 -11.02 5.74
CA ARG A 66 -3.53 -10.70 4.58
C ARG A 66 -2.15 -10.20 4.99
N GLN A 67 -2.09 -9.49 6.11
CA GLN A 67 -0.85 -8.87 6.60
C GLN A 67 -0.13 -9.70 7.68
N ASP A 68 -0.52 -10.94 7.95
CA ASP A 68 0.08 -11.82 8.97
C ASP A 68 0.15 -11.17 10.38
N LEU A 69 -0.91 -10.42 10.74
CA LEU A 69 -1.07 -9.71 12.02
C LEU A 69 -2.16 -10.33 12.92
N MET A 70 -2.74 -11.47 12.56
CA MET A 70 -3.83 -12.11 13.31
C MET A 70 -3.50 -12.45 14.78
N LYS A 71 -2.21 -12.54 15.12
CA LYS A 71 -1.74 -12.82 16.48
C LYS A 71 -1.49 -11.57 17.32
N VAL A 72 -1.45 -10.40 16.67
CA VAL A 72 -1.19 -9.12 17.33
C VAL A 72 -2.43 -8.71 18.09
N GLU A 73 -2.24 -8.24 19.32
CA GLU A 73 -3.34 -7.71 20.12
C GLU A 73 -3.94 -6.48 19.42
N SER A 74 -5.27 -6.37 19.42
CA SER A 74 -5.95 -5.24 18.79
C SER A 74 -7.01 -4.66 19.71
N LEU A 75 -7.05 -3.34 19.76
CA LEU A 75 -8.05 -2.54 20.44
C LEU A 75 -8.77 -1.71 19.37
N ASN A 76 -10.03 -2.05 19.11
CA ASN A 76 -10.86 -1.33 18.14
C ASN A 76 -11.87 -0.44 18.88
N PHE A 77 -11.78 0.87 18.64
CA PHE A 77 -12.69 1.82 19.29
C PHE A 77 -14.14 1.67 18.83
N PHE A 78 -14.38 1.29 17.57
CA PHE A 78 -15.74 1.04 17.10
C PHE A 78 -16.33 -0.22 17.71
N ASP A 79 -15.52 -1.24 18.04
CA ASP A 79 -15.99 -2.40 18.80
C ASP A 79 -16.48 -1.96 20.19
N GLN A 80 -15.74 -1.10 20.89
CA GLN A 80 -16.17 -0.56 22.18
C GLN A 80 -17.43 0.32 22.06
N MET A 81 -17.49 1.19 21.06
CA MET A 81 -18.63 2.08 20.81
C MET A 81 -19.89 1.32 20.33
N GLN A 82 -19.73 0.10 19.79
CA GLN A 82 -20.83 -0.80 19.44
C GLN A 82 -21.11 -1.87 20.49
N GLY A 83 -20.35 -1.91 21.60
CA GLY A 83 -20.48 -2.93 22.64
C GLY A 83 -20.23 -4.34 22.13
N ILE A 84 -19.33 -4.49 21.15
CA ILE A 84 -18.96 -5.78 20.57
C ILE A 84 -18.02 -6.50 21.54
N PRO A 85 -18.30 -7.76 21.93
CA PRO A 85 -17.42 -8.51 22.82
C PRO A 85 -16.10 -8.92 22.14
N ASP A 86 -14.98 -8.83 22.87
CA ASP A 86 -13.64 -9.20 22.37
C ASP A 86 -13.54 -10.67 21.90
N ASN A 87 -14.33 -11.56 22.50
CA ASN A 87 -14.32 -13.00 22.23
C ASN A 87 -15.42 -13.46 21.27
N LEU A 88 -16.00 -12.55 20.48
CA LEU A 88 -17.04 -12.91 19.51
C LEU A 88 -16.49 -13.88 18.46
N PRO A 89 -17.09 -15.08 18.29
CA PRO A 89 -16.65 -16.01 17.26
C PRO A 89 -17.05 -15.52 15.86
N THR A 90 -16.21 -15.80 14.88
CA THR A 90 -16.52 -15.57 13.46
C THR A 90 -17.51 -16.62 12.94
N ILE A 91 -18.56 -16.15 12.26
CA ILE A 91 -19.57 -16.98 11.60
C ILE A 91 -19.60 -16.63 10.11
N GLU A 92 -19.59 -17.65 9.26
CA GLU A 92 -19.73 -17.45 7.82
C GLU A 92 -21.18 -17.04 7.50
N ILE A 93 -21.33 -15.94 6.77
CA ILE A 93 -22.63 -15.45 6.33
C ILE A 93 -23.00 -16.12 5.01
N ASN A 94 -24.11 -16.85 5.00
CA ASN A 94 -24.71 -17.33 3.78
C ASN A 94 -25.95 -16.50 3.42
N TYR A 95 -25.83 -15.58 2.46
CA TYR A 95 -26.97 -14.74 2.06
C TYR A 95 -28.16 -15.56 1.57
N ARG A 96 -27.97 -16.79 1.08
CA ARG A 96 -29.06 -17.63 0.58
C ARG A 96 -30.01 -18.09 1.68
N GLU A 97 -29.59 -18.03 2.93
CA GLU A 97 -30.38 -18.43 4.11
C GLU A 97 -31.21 -17.28 4.69
N TRP A 98 -31.09 -16.07 4.14
CA TRP A 98 -31.89 -14.94 4.59
C TRP A 98 -33.32 -15.02 4.09
N ASP A 99 -34.22 -14.32 4.81
CA ASP A 99 -35.65 -14.21 4.49
C ASP A 99 -35.88 -13.29 3.27
N TRP A 100 -35.45 -13.72 2.10
CA TRP A 100 -35.75 -13.05 0.83
C TRP A 100 -37.24 -13.18 0.48
N PRO A 101 -37.82 -12.20 -0.23
CA PRO A 101 -39.15 -12.33 -0.80
C PRO A 101 -39.35 -13.59 -1.66
N LEU A 102 -40.57 -14.13 -1.64
CA LEU A 102 -40.99 -15.30 -2.40
C LEU A 102 -41.12 -14.98 -3.89
N ASP A 103 -40.02 -15.07 -4.65
CA ASP A 103 -39.89 -14.83 -6.12
C ASP A 103 -38.55 -14.16 -6.49
N CYS A 104 -37.61 -14.06 -5.55
CA CYS A 104 -36.30 -13.48 -5.86
C CYS A 104 -35.48 -14.33 -6.84
N GLU A 105 -34.92 -13.67 -7.84
CA GLU A 105 -33.93 -14.23 -8.77
C GLU A 105 -32.55 -13.63 -8.49
N PHE A 106 -31.51 -14.46 -8.52
CA PHE A 106 -30.12 -14.07 -8.27
C PHE A 106 -29.33 -14.10 -9.57
N VAL A 107 -28.70 -12.97 -9.92
CA VAL A 107 -27.87 -12.81 -11.12
C VAL A 107 -26.45 -12.49 -10.69
N HIS A 108 -25.52 -13.39 -10.99
CA HIS A 108 -24.10 -13.24 -10.65
C HIS A 108 -23.34 -12.51 -11.78
N SER A 109 -22.53 -11.52 -11.42
CA SER A 109 -21.62 -10.83 -12.34
C SER A 109 -20.25 -10.61 -11.70
N GLY A 110 -19.28 -10.11 -12.46
CA GLY A 110 -17.95 -9.73 -11.93
C GLY A 110 -17.97 -8.56 -10.95
N GLN A 111 -19.08 -7.85 -10.79
CA GLN A 111 -19.22 -6.69 -9.88
C GLN A 111 -19.97 -7.03 -8.58
N GLY A 112 -20.59 -8.20 -8.50
CA GLY A 112 -21.40 -8.59 -7.34
C GLY A 112 -22.56 -9.52 -7.71
N THR A 113 -23.50 -9.68 -6.78
CA THR A 113 -24.73 -10.46 -7.02
C THR A 113 -25.94 -9.55 -6.97
N TYR A 114 -26.67 -9.47 -8.08
CA TYR A 114 -27.90 -8.70 -8.19
C TYR A 114 -29.09 -9.58 -7.83
N VAL A 115 -29.96 -9.07 -6.96
CA VAL A 115 -31.20 -9.73 -6.57
C VAL A 115 -32.35 -8.96 -7.19
N TYR A 116 -33.18 -9.66 -7.96
CA TYR A 116 -34.38 -9.11 -8.60
C TYR A 116 -35.62 -9.71 -7.97
N GLN A 117 -36.65 -8.89 -7.80
CA GLN A 117 -37.99 -9.35 -7.46
C GLN A 117 -38.90 -9.08 -8.67
N GLY A 118 -39.21 -10.13 -9.44
CA GLY A 118 -39.75 -9.96 -10.79
C GLY A 118 -38.79 -9.14 -11.67
N ASN A 119 -39.27 -8.04 -12.27
CA ASN A 119 -38.43 -7.16 -13.10
C ASN A 119 -37.82 -5.96 -12.35
N GLN A 120 -37.92 -5.91 -11.02
CA GLN A 120 -37.42 -4.79 -10.22
C GLN A 120 -36.15 -5.18 -9.48
N LYS A 121 -35.12 -4.32 -9.57
CA LYS A 121 -33.89 -4.49 -8.78
C LYS A 121 -34.24 -4.36 -7.30
N TYR A 122 -34.00 -5.42 -6.53
CA TYR A 122 -34.33 -5.50 -5.12
C TYR A 122 -33.11 -5.24 -4.23
N ALA A 123 -31.98 -5.87 -4.56
CA ALA A 123 -30.74 -5.70 -3.82
C ALA A 123 -29.50 -5.91 -4.70
N VAL A 124 -28.36 -5.40 -4.22
CA VAL A 124 -27.02 -5.73 -4.75
C VAL A 124 -26.17 -6.19 -3.57
N ILE A 125 -25.54 -7.35 -3.71
CA ILE A 125 -24.63 -7.94 -2.73
C ILE A 125 -23.21 -7.70 -3.21
N HIS A 126 -22.42 -7.05 -2.35
CA HIS A 126 -21.03 -6.69 -2.60
C HIS A 126 -20.10 -7.62 -1.82
N TYR A 127 -19.00 -7.99 -2.47
CA TYR A 127 -18.00 -8.90 -1.91
C TYR A 127 -16.67 -8.19 -1.67
N GLY A 128 -16.01 -8.57 -0.59
CA GLY A 128 -14.64 -8.19 -0.29
C GLY A 128 -13.63 -8.95 -1.14
N ILE A 129 -12.35 -8.61 -0.99
CA ILE A 129 -11.22 -9.22 -1.71
C ILE A 129 -11.20 -10.75 -1.53
N GLU A 130 -11.52 -11.24 -0.34
CA GLU A 130 -11.58 -12.67 0.00
C GLU A 130 -12.93 -13.33 -0.36
N GLY A 131 -13.84 -12.61 -1.01
CA GLY A 131 -15.16 -13.13 -1.37
C GLY A 131 -16.18 -13.13 -0.23
N ASN A 132 -15.84 -12.60 0.95
CA ASN A 132 -16.77 -12.39 2.05
C ASN A 132 -17.80 -11.29 1.70
N ILE A 133 -19.00 -11.36 2.26
CA ILE A 133 -20.02 -10.32 2.06
C ILE A 133 -19.64 -9.11 2.92
N ILE A 134 -19.48 -7.95 2.29
CA ILE A 134 -19.14 -6.70 2.99
C ILE A 134 -20.33 -5.73 3.06
N ALA A 135 -21.19 -5.73 2.05
CA ALA A 135 -22.32 -4.82 1.98
C ALA A 135 -23.48 -5.39 1.17
N VAL A 136 -24.70 -4.97 1.52
CA VAL A 136 -25.92 -5.24 0.76
C VAL A 136 -26.72 -3.97 0.61
N GLU A 137 -26.75 -3.44 -0.61
CA GLU A 137 -27.62 -2.33 -0.97
C GLU A 137 -29.04 -2.84 -1.20
N ARG A 138 -30.04 -2.16 -0.63
CA ARG A 138 -31.47 -2.46 -0.86
C ARG A 138 -32.16 -1.32 -1.56
N PHE A 139 -32.93 -1.69 -2.57
CA PHE A 139 -33.64 -0.77 -3.44
C PHE A 139 -35.15 -0.89 -3.27
N ARG A 140 -35.85 0.21 -3.53
CA ARG A 140 -37.31 0.24 -3.69
C ARG A 140 -37.64 1.25 -4.79
N ASP A 141 -38.49 0.85 -5.73
CA ASP A 141 -38.90 1.69 -6.85
C ASP A 141 -37.72 2.31 -7.64
N GLY A 142 -36.61 1.56 -7.74
CA GLY A 142 -35.38 2.00 -8.42
C GLY A 142 -34.45 2.87 -7.58
N GLU A 143 -34.86 3.32 -6.39
CA GLU A 143 -34.06 4.16 -5.51
C GLU A 143 -33.38 3.36 -4.39
N LEU A 144 -32.12 3.70 -4.09
CA LEU A 144 -31.40 3.16 -2.93
C LEU A 144 -32.10 3.62 -1.65
N GLN A 145 -32.49 2.66 -0.81
CA GLN A 145 -33.17 2.93 0.46
C GLN A 145 -32.22 2.79 1.64
N LYS A 146 -31.38 1.76 1.61
CA LYS A 146 -30.41 1.51 2.67
C LYS A 146 -29.24 0.66 2.18
N ASN A 147 -28.10 0.87 2.79
CA ASN A 147 -26.91 0.04 2.63
C ASN A 147 -26.63 -0.68 3.95
N LEU A 148 -26.58 -2.01 3.91
CA LEU A 148 -26.35 -2.86 5.06
C LEU A 148 -24.88 -3.29 5.06
N ILE A 149 -24.11 -2.86 6.04
CA ILE A 149 -22.66 -3.12 6.11
C ILE A 149 -22.41 -4.24 7.13
N PHE A 150 -21.72 -5.28 6.67
CA PHE A 150 -21.45 -6.49 7.45
C PHE A 150 -20.03 -6.47 7.99
N ASP A 151 -19.89 -6.90 9.24
CA ASP A 151 -18.61 -7.12 9.88
C ASP A 151 -18.16 -8.56 9.63
N ASP A 152 -16.85 -8.77 9.44
CA ASP A 152 -16.30 -10.05 8.99
C ASP A 152 -16.46 -11.19 10.03
N ARG A 153 -16.88 -10.89 11.27
CA ARG A 153 -17.26 -11.89 12.28
C ARG A 153 -18.66 -12.46 12.03
N GLY A 154 -19.39 -11.94 11.05
CA GLY A 154 -20.63 -12.57 10.58
C GLY A 154 -21.91 -11.90 11.06
N PHE A 155 -21.89 -10.60 11.37
CA PHE A 155 -23.09 -9.86 11.81
C PHE A 155 -23.25 -8.53 11.06
N LEU A 156 -24.47 -7.98 11.11
CA LEU A 156 -24.77 -6.66 10.55
C LEU A 156 -24.21 -5.59 11.48
N SER A 157 -23.15 -4.91 11.08
CA SER A 157 -22.46 -3.93 11.91
C SER A 157 -23.08 -2.54 11.81
N SER A 158 -23.54 -2.13 10.63
CA SER A 158 -24.21 -0.84 10.50
C SER A 158 -25.18 -0.77 9.33
N ILE A 159 -26.05 0.23 9.36
CA ILE A 159 -27.00 0.52 8.27
C ILE A 159 -26.97 2.01 7.94
N GLU A 160 -26.71 2.33 6.69
CA GLU A 160 -26.88 3.67 6.14
C GLU A 160 -28.28 3.80 5.54
N TYR A 161 -28.98 4.90 5.81
CA TYR A 161 -30.36 5.13 5.33
C TYR A 161 -30.44 6.31 4.40
N TYR A 162 -31.09 6.12 3.25
CA TYR A 162 -31.20 7.12 2.19
C TYR A 162 -32.64 7.55 1.96
N GLN A 163 -32.83 8.83 1.63
CA GLN A 163 -34.10 9.38 1.15
C GLN A 163 -33.81 10.28 -0.05
N HIS A 164 -34.49 10.04 -1.18
CA HIS A 164 -34.26 10.77 -2.44
C HIS A 164 -32.77 10.79 -2.85
N GLY A 165 -32.08 9.67 -2.64
CA GLY A 165 -30.65 9.52 -2.95
C GLY A 165 -29.68 10.20 -1.98
N GLN A 166 -30.16 10.84 -0.91
CA GLN A 166 -29.30 11.49 0.09
C GLN A 166 -29.23 10.67 1.38
N LEU A 167 -28.02 10.53 1.94
CA LEU A 167 -27.80 9.92 3.25
C LEU A 167 -28.48 10.76 4.33
N THR A 168 -29.36 10.14 5.09
CA THR A 168 -30.10 10.79 6.19
C THR A 168 -29.43 10.57 7.54
N HIS A 169 -29.03 9.33 7.80
CA HIS A 169 -28.32 8.91 9.00
C HIS A 169 -27.71 7.53 8.80
N HIS A 170 -26.79 7.19 9.69
CA HIS A 170 -26.06 5.94 9.75
C HIS A 170 -26.18 5.35 11.16
N ASP A 171 -26.80 4.18 11.26
CA ASP A 171 -26.95 3.45 12.52
C ASP A 171 -25.83 2.43 12.68
N PHE A 172 -25.08 2.52 13.77
CA PHE A 172 -24.10 1.54 14.19
C PHE A 172 -24.76 0.58 15.17
N LEU A 173 -24.68 -0.72 14.89
CA LEU A 173 -25.44 -1.74 15.59
C LEU A 173 -24.56 -2.52 16.55
N MET A 174 -25.17 -2.96 17.64
CA MET A 174 -24.65 -4.03 18.48
C MET A 174 -24.85 -5.38 17.79
N VAL A 175 -24.14 -6.43 18.23
CA VAL A 175 -24.23 -7.79 17.67
C VAL A 175 -25.67 -8.35 17.66
N ASN A 176 -26.51 -7.94 18.62
CA ASN A 176 -27.92 -8.35 18.71
C ASN A 176 -28.87 -7.58 17.77
N GLY A 177 -28.35 -6.65 16.96
CA GLY A 177 -29.12 -5.81 16.04
C GLY A 177 -29.73 -4.54 16.63
N ALA A 178 -29.57 -4.29 17.94
CA ALA A 178 -29.97 -3.02 18.55
C ALA A 178 -29.04 -1.89 18.08
N VAL A 179 -29.57 -0.67 17.95
CA VAL A 179 -28.76 0.50 17.59
C VAL A 179 -27.92 0.90 18.81
N ALA A 180 -26.60 0.87 18.66
CA ALA A 180 -25.64 1.34 19.66
C ALA A 180 -25.65 2.87 19.67
N PHE A 181 -25.34 3.48 18.53
CA PHE A 181 -25.40 4.92 18.30
C PHE A 181 -25.76 5.23 16.85
N ARG A 182 -26.18 6.48 16.61
CA ARG A 182 -26.62 6.99 15.31
C ARG A 182 -25.82 8.24 14.97
N LEU A 183 -25.26 8.27 13.76
CA LEU A 183 -24.66 9.46 13.15
C LEU A 183 -25.69 10.10 12.21
N LEU A 184 -26.05 11.36 12.45
CA LEU A 184 -26.95 12.13 11.61
C LEU A 184 -26.20 12.81 10.46
N ALA A 185 -26.92 13.19 9.40
CA ALA A 185 -26.33 13.92 8.27
C ALA A 185 -25.64 15.24 8.66
N ASP A 186 -26.04 15.88 9.76
CA ASP A 186 -25.40 17.08 10.31
C ASP A 186 -24.18 16.79 11.20
N GLN A 187 -23.70 15.55 11.18
CA GLN A 187 -22.60 14.99 11.98
C GLN A 187 -22.92 14.73 13.45
N THR A 188 -24.09 15.12 13.97
CA THR A 188 -24.45 14.85 15.37
C THR A 188 -24.49 13.35 15.63
N VAL A 189 -23.86 12.91 16.72
CA VAL A 189 -23.90 11.51 17.17
C VAL A 189 -24.82 11.38 18.37
N MET A 190 -25.78 10.45 18.29
CA MET A 190 -26.71 10.12 19.36
C MET A 190 -26.47 8.70 19.88
N VAL A 191 -26.18 8.56 21.16
CA VAL A 191 -26.03 7.25 21.82
C VAL A 191 -27.42 6.70 22.14
N MET A 192 -27.77 5.59 21.51
CA MET A 192 -29.10 4.99 21.59
C MET A 192 -29.20 3.93 22.67
N SER A 193 -28.07 3.30 23.03
CA SER A 193 -27.97 2.26 24.06
C SER A 193 -26.98 2.62 25.18
N PRO A 194 -27.20 3.72 25.95
CA PRO A 194 -26.22 4.24 26.90
C PRO A 194 -25.90 3.29 28.06
N GLU A 195 -26.82 2.39 28.43
CA GLU A 195 -26.59 1.42 29.51
C GLU A 195 -25.64 0.28 29.09
N ALA A 196 -25.47 0.07 27.78
CA ALA A 196 -24.65 -1.00 27.23
C ALA A 196 -23.29 -0.53 26.72
N LEU A 197 -23.04 0.78 26.70
CA LEU A 197 -21.87 1.39 26.09
C LEU A 197 -21.06 2.17 27.12
N PRO A 198 -19.72 2.16 27.04
CA PRO A 198 -18.85 2.87 27.97
C PRO A 198 -18.78 4.39 27.70
N MET A 199 -19.88 5.00 27.26
CA MET A 199 -19.95 6.41 26.83
C MET A 199 -20.62 7.27 27.90
N LYS A 200 -20.01 8.40 28.25
CA LYS A 200 -20.49 9.27 29.32
C LYS A 200 -21.60 10.22 28.88
N LYS A 201 -21.64 10.58 27.59
CA LYS A 201 -22.63 11.50 27.03
C LYS A 201 -23.62 10.75 26.15
N SER A 202 -24.85 11.25 26.11
CA SER A 202 -25.87 10.72 25.21
C SER A 202 -25.83 11.35 23.81
N VAL A 203 -25.17 12.51 23.66
CA VAL A 203 -25.06 13.25 22.40
C VAL A 203 -23.66 13.85 22.29
N TYR A 204 -23.04 13.71 21.12
CA TYR A 204 -21.77 14.32 20.75
C TYR A 204 -21.95 15.18 19.48
N GLN A 205 -21.11 16.20 19.34
CA GLN A 205 -21.14 17.09 18.17
C GLN A 205 -20.80 16.35 16.88
N ASN A 206 -19.86 15.40 16.95
CA ASN A 206 -19.39 14.58 15.83
C ASN A 206 -18.72 13.30 16.36
N LEU A 207 -18.34 12.40 15.43
CA LEU A 207 -17.62 11.17 15.76
C LEU A 207 -16.27 11.44 16.43
N GLU A 208 -15.54 12.47 16.00
CA GLU A 208 -14.25 12.85 16.62
C GLU A 208 -14.40 13.14 18.12
N ALA A 209 -15.45 13.87 18.51
CA ALA A 209 -15.70 14.17 19.92
C ALA A 209 -16.02 12.93 20.76
N MET A 210 -16.66 11.92 20.16
CA MET A 210 -16.94 10.63 20.80
C MET A 210 -15.67 9.78 20.91
N LEU A 211 -14.88 9.70 19.83
CA LEU A 211 -13.58 9.02 19.80
C LEU A 211 -12.58 9.65 20.77
N ASN A 212 -12.54 10.98 20.87
CA ASN A 212 -11.69 11.69 21.82
C ASN A 212 -12.03 11.34 23.27
N GLU A 213 -13.32 11.14 23.61
CA GLU A 213 -13.71 10.66 24.93
C GLU A 213 -13.22 9.23 25.16
N GLY A 214 -13.46 8.32 24.21
CA GLY A 214 -12.98 6.95 24.31
C GLY A 214 -11.45 6.88 24.46
N LEU A 215 -10.71 7.61 23.64
CA LEU A 215 -9.25 7.61 23.66
C LEU A 215 -8.70 8.19 24.97
N GLY A 216 -9.35 9.22 25.52
CA GLY A 216 -9.03 9.75 26.84
C GLY A 216 -9.22 8.72 27.96
N GLU A 217 -10.35 8.00 27.96
CA GLU A 217 -10.58 6.93 28.95
C GLU A 217 -9.56 5.81 28.83
N PHE A 218 -9.22 5.39 27.60
CA PHE A 218 -8.16 4.42 27.37
C PHE A 218 -6.82 4.91 27.92
N ALA A 219 -6.44 6.15 27.60
CA ALA A 219 -5.18 6.74 28.04
C ALA A 219 -5.07 6.80 29.58
N ASP A 220 -6.14 7.21 30.25
CA ASP A 220 -6.17 7.35 31.71
C ASP A 220 -6.04 5.99 32.44
N HIS A 221 -6.66 4.94 31.90
CA HIS A 221 -6.73 3.63 32.55
C HIS A 221 -5.63 2.66 32.15
N GLN A 222 -5.13 2.72 30.90
CA GLN A 222 -4.20 1.74 30.35
C GLN A 222 -2.78 2.29 30.17
N LEU A 223 -2.61 3.56 29.79
CA LEU A 223 -1.27 4.09 29.48
C LEU A 223 -0.45 4.40 30.73
N GLN A 224 0.81 4.00 30.69
CA GLN A 224 1.85 4.30 31.67
C GLN A 224 2.94 5.19 31.05
N ALA A 225 3.77 5.81 31.89
CA ALA A 225 4.83 6.72 31.44
C ALA A 225 5.92 6.03 30.59
N ASP A 226 6.11 4.74 30.84
CA ASP A 226 7.14 3.93 30.16
C ASP A 226 6.62 3.29 28.87
N ASP A 227 5.32 3.44 28.59
CA ASP A 227 4.71 2.96 27.35
C ASP A 227 5.12 3.80 26.15
N LEU A 228 5.03 3.18 24.98
CA LEU A 228 5.27 3.80 23.70
C LEU A 228 3.95 3.89 22.93
N VAL A 229 3.63 5.06 22.41
CA VAL A 229 2.51 5.27 21.48
C VAL A 229 3.09 5.75 20.16
N VAL A 230 3.05 4.87 19.17
CA VAL A 230 3.46 5.13 17.80
C VAL A 230 2.20 5.43 16.98
N PHE A 231 2.14 6.58 16.31
CA PHE A 231 0.97 6.92 15.50
C PHE A 231 1.38 7.43 14.11
N ALA A 232 0.68 6.93 13.10
CA ALA A 232 0.89 7.28 11.70
C ALA A 232 0.31 8.68 11.40
N SER A 233 1.17 9.67 11.10
CA SER A 233 0.78 11.07 10.92
C SER A 233 -0.40 11.22 9.97
N ASN A 234 -1.50 11.75 10.51
CA ASN A 234 -2.71 12.10 9.76
C ASN A 234 -3.45 13.24 10.47
N GLU A 235 -3.85 14.27 9.72
CA GLU A 235 -4.61 15.42 10.23
C GLU A 235 -5.86 15.02 11.02
N GLN A 236 -6.47 13.89 10.69
CA GLN A 236 -7.70 13.39 11.30
C GLN A 236 -7.53 12.99 12.76
N HIS A 237 -6.38 12.45 13.17
CA HIS A 237 -6.18 11.98 14.55
C HIS A 237 -5.04 12.63 15.32
N ASN A 238 -4.11 13.35 14.66
CA ASN A 238 -2.85 13.77 15.30
C ASN A 238 -3.12 14.54 16.59
N GLN A 239 -4.06 15.48 16.56
CA GLN A 239 -4.35 16.33 17.71
C GLN A 239 -4.99 15.56 18.87
N ILE A 240 -5.95 14.66 18.60
CA ILE A 240 -6.59 13.88 19.67
C ILE A 240 -5.61 12.88 20.28
N VAL A 241 -4.70 12.29 19.49
CA VAL A 241 -3.67 11.37 20.00
C VAL A 241 -2.69 12.12 20.90
N ILE A 242 -2.15 13.25 20.43
CA ILE A 242 -1.19 14.05 21.22
C ILE A 242 -1.83 14.53 22.53
N ASN A 243 -3.06 15.02 22.49
CA ASN A 243 -3.74 15.55 23.68
C ASN A 243 -3.99 14.47 24.74
N ASN A 244 -4.43 13.28 24.35
CA ASN A 244 -4.81 12.23 25.30
C ASN A 244 -3.64 11.33 25.71
N CYS A 245 -2.68 11.07 24.81
CA CYS A 245 -1.63 10.08 25.03
C CYS A 245 -0.31 10.67 25.56
N SER A 246 -0.25 11.97 25.86
CA SER A 246 0.97 12.68 26.32
C SER A 246 1.61 12.15 27.62
N LYS A 247 0.90 11.30 28.36
CA LYS A 247 1.46 10.57 29.51
C LYS A 247 2.53 9.56 29.10
N ALA A 248 2.41 8.97 27.91
CA ALA A 248 3.34 7.99 27.36
C ALA A 248 4.37 8.67 26.43
N LYS A 249 5.38 7.91 25.99
CA LYS A 249 6.32 8.39 24.96
C LYS A 249 5.65 8.34 23.60
N LEU A 250 5.64 9.48 22.90
CA LEU A 250 5.00 9.63 21.60
C LEU A 250 6.04 9.48 20.47
N ILE A 251 5.76 8.59 19.51
CA ILE A 251 6.47 8.52 18.23
C ILE A 251 5.48 8.85 17.13
N MET A 252 5.82 9.84 16.30
CA MET A 252 5.03 10.21 15.14
C MET A 252 5.70 9.69 13.86
N SER A 253 4.96 8.91 13.07
CA SER A 253 5.46 8.24 11.87
C SER A 253 4.95 8.92 10.60
N PHE A 254 5.87 9.37 9.76
CA PHE A 254 5.59 9.94 8.44
C PHE A 254 5.92 8.89 7.37
N PHE A 255 5.03 8.73 6.40
CA PHE A 255 5.17 7.72 5.34
C PHE A 255 5.16 8.38 3.96
N GLU A 256 6.09 8.02 3.07
CA GLU A 256 6.28 8.70 1.77
C GLU A 256 5.01 8.71 0.90
N ASN A 257 4.18 7.66 0.96
CA ASN A 257 2.94 7.58 0.18
C ASN A 257 1.81 8.41 0.78
N ARG A 258 1.82 8.64 2.11
CA ARG A 258 0.76 9.35 2.84
C ARG A 258 1.09 10.83 3.06
N ASN A 259 2.34 11.13 3.45
CA ASN A 259 2.80 12.43 3.90
C ASN A 259 3.82 13.02 2.91
N GLN A 260 3.41 13.20 1.64
CA GLN A 260 4.26 13.80 0.60
C GLN A 260 4.51 15.30 0.83
N ASN A 261 3.54 15.98 1.44
CA ASN A 261 3.58 17.40 1.77
C ASN A 261 3.30 17.56 3.26
N ILE A 262 4.30 18.00 4.02
CA ILE A 262 4.19 18.21 5.46
C ILE A 262 3.65 19.62 5.72
N THR A 263 2.51 19.71 6.40
CA THR A 263 1.82 20.97 6.72
C THR A 263 2.43 21.66 7.95
N ASN A 264 2.15 22.95 8.12
CA ASN A 264 2.58 23.69 9.32
C ASN A 264 1.98 23.12 10.61
N ASP A 265 0.75 22.62 10.55
CA ASP A 265 0.08 22.01 11.70
C ASP A 265 0.74 20.68 12.07
N GLU A 266 1.09 19.85 11.08
CA GLU A 266 1.88 18.62 11.31
C GLU A 266 3.27 18.93 11.88
N VAL A 267 3.93 20.02 11.47
CA VAL A 267 5.22 20.44 12.07
C VAL A 267 5.04 20.81 13.55
N SER A 268 4.00 21.58 13.87
CA SER A 268 3.66 21.95 15.25
C SER A 268 3.35 20.71 16.11
N GLN A 269 2.63 19.75 15.55
CA GLN A 269 2.30 18.47 16.19
C GLN A 269 3.54 17.59 16.38
N ALA A 270 4.38 17.48 15.35
CA ALA A 270 5.64 16.72 15.39
C ALA A 270 6.61 17.25 16.45
N SER A 271 6.60 18.56 16.72
CA SER A 271 7.42 19.15 17.79
C SER A 271 7.05 18.69 19.20
N GLN A 272 5.85 18.10 19.38
CA GLN A 272 5.36 17.56 20.65
C GLN A 272 5.65 16.06 20.82
N ALA A 273 6.09 15.38 19.76
CA ALA A 273 6.49 13.97 19.83
C ALA A 273 7.90 13.81 20.40
N ASN A 274 8.16 12.70 21.09
CA ASN A 274 9.50 12.38 21.60
C ASN A 274 10.47 12.03 20.47
N LEU A 275 9.95 11.39 19.41
CA LEU A 275 10.73 10.93 18.26
C LEU A 275 9.88 10.95 16.99
N LEU A 276 10.53 11.25 15.86
CA LEU A 276 9.93 11.19 14.53
C LEU A 276 10.55 10.06 13.72
N VAL A 277 9.71 9.35 12.98
CA VAL A 277 10.11 8.25 12.12
C VAL A 277 9.67 8.55 10.70
N VAL A 278 10.54 8.29 9.74
CA VAL A 278 10.26 8.38 8.30
C VAL A 278 10.72 7.11 7.60
N ASN A 279 10.23 6.81 6.40
CA ASN A 279 10.78 5.72 5.57
C ASN A 279 11.77 6.18 4.49
N ALA A 280 11.78 7.48 4.18
CA ALA A 280 12.61 8.07 3.12
C ALA A 280 13.53 9.19 3.61
N ASP A 281 14.75 9.28 3.06
CA ASP A 281 15.72 10.31 3.43
C ASP A 281 15.24 11.73 3.12
N PHE A 282 14.53 11.92 2.00
CA PHE A 282 14.04 13.26 1.63
C PHE A 282 13.05 13.82 2.67
N GLN A 283 12.23 12.96 3.30
CA GLN A 283 11.32 13.37 4.37
C GLN A 283 12.09 13.77 5.63
N LYS A 284 13.16 13.03 5.95
CA LYS A 284 14.05 13.41 7.05
C LYS A 284 14.69 14.77 6.81
N ASP A 285 15.22 15.00 5.61
CA ASP A 285 15.84 16.28 5.26
C ASP A 285 14.82 17.42 5.30
N GLN A 286 13.58 17.18 4.84
CA GLN A 286 12.48 18.14 4.93
C GLN A 286 12.13 18.49 6.38
N LEU A 287 11.98 17.50 7.26
CA LEU A 287 11.69 17.72 8.69
C LEU A 287 12.83 18.45 9.40
N ASN A 288 14.09 18.09 9.10
CA ASN A 288 15.27 18.79 9.64
C ASN A 288 15.32 20.27 9.23
N GLN A 289 14.99 20.57 7.96
CA GLN A 289 14.92 21.96 7.46
C GLN A 289 13.81 22.77 8.16
N LEU A 290 12.75 22.10 8.60
CA LEU A 290 11.65 22.68 9.38
C LEU A 290 11.98 22.80 10.88
N GLY A 291 13.20 22.44 11.30
CA GLY A 291 13.70 22.58 12.67
C GLY A 291 13.44 21.38 13.57
N LEU A 292 13.05 20.23 13.01
CA LEU A 292 12.81 18.99 13.75
C LEU A 292 14.00 18.03 13.54
N ASP A 293 14.82 17.84 14.56
CA ASP A 293 16.10 17.11 14.47
C ASP A 293 16.04 15.65 14.99
N ARG A 294 15.02 15.31 15.76
CA ARG A 294 14.78 13.97 16.35
C ARG A 294 14.17 12.98 15.34
N VAL A 295 14.77 12.86 14.15
CA VAL A 295 14.24 12.07 13.03
C VAL A 295 15.10 10.85 12.69
N ILE A 296 14.48 9.66 12.69
CA ILE A 296 15.09 8.39 12.27
C ILE A 296 14.47 7.92 10.95
N VAL A 297 15.32 7.43 10.04
CA VAL A 297 14.88 6.73 8.83
C VAL A 297 14.76 5.24 9.16
N THR A 298 13.57 4.67 8.96
CA THR A 298 13.25 3.25 9.19
C THR A 298 12.88 2.62 7.85
N PRO A 299 13.51 1.48 7.48
CA PRO A 299 13.18 0.80 6.23
C PRO A 299 11.68 0.45 6.19
N PRO A 300 11.02 0.60 5.03
CA PRO A 300 9.59 0.35 4.89
C PRO A 300 9.18 -1.09 5.16
N PHE A 301 10.06 -2.08 5.04
CA PHE A 301 9.80 -3.44 5.48
C PHE A 301 11.08 -4.08 6.04
N ASP A 302 10.91 -5.12 6.87
CA ASP A 302 12.04 -5.90 7.39
C ASP A 302 12.68 -6.70 6.25
N SER A 303 13.76 -6.14 5.72
CA SER A 303 14.60 -6.75 4.70
C SER A 303 15.14 -8.10 5.18
N ARG A 304 14.72 -9.18 4.53
CA ARG A 304 15.31 -10.51 4.68
C ARG A 304 16.13 -10.81 3.44
N LEU A 305 17.27 -11.45 3.63
CA LEU A 305 18.08 -11.87 2.50
C LEU A 305 17.30 -12.94 1.72
N ASN A 306 16.88 -12.61 0.52
CA ASN A 306 16.31 -13.55 -0.44
C ASN A 306 16.99 -13.32 -1.78
N LEU A 307 18.15 -13.92 -1.97
CA LEU A 307 18.98 -13.69 -3.15
C LEU A 307 18.19 -13.99 -4.42
N GLY A 308 18.15 -13.02 -5.32
CA GLY A 308 17.47 -13.17 -6.61
C GLY A 308 18.08 -14.27 -7.47
N THR A 309 17.31 -14.71 -8.45
CA THR A 309 17.66 -15.84 -9.34
C THR A 309 18.42 -15.40 -10.59
N SER A 310 18.74 -14.11 -10.76
CA SER A 310 19.39 -13.55 -11.96
C SER A 310 20.75 -14.13 -12.35
N MET A 311 21.40 -14.95 -11.50
CA MET A 311 22.60 -15.73 -11.89
C MET A 311 22.28 -17.02 -12.65
N GLN A 312 21.03 -17.48 -12.57
CA GLN A 312 20.53 -18.70 -13.22
C GLN A 312 19.84 -18.39 -14.55
N ASP A 313 19.58 -17.11 -14.82
CA ASP A 313 18.98 -16.62 -16.07
C ASP A 313 20.08 -16.34 -17.10
N GLU A 314 19.82 -16.69 -18.36
CA GLU A 314 20.70 -16.36 -19.48
C GLU A 314 20.56 -14.87 -19.85
N HIS A 315 19.38 -14.31 -19.63
CA HIS A 315 19.07 -12.91 -19.93
C HIS A 315 19.31 -12.02 -18.71
N TYR A 316 19.93 -10.86 -18.94
CA TYR A 316 20.12 -9.80 -17.95
C TYR A 316 18.96 -8.81 -17.99
N LYS A 317 17.98 -9.06 -17.12
CA LYS A 317 16.78 -8.21 -16.99
C LYS A 317 17.08 -6.92 -16.24
N ILE A 318 16.81 -5.79 -16.89
CA ILE A 318 16.87 -4.45 -16.32
C ILE A 318 15.45 -4.06 -15.89
N LEU A 319 15.28 -3.65 -14.63
CA LEU A 319 14.02 -3.09 -14.14
C LEU A 319 14.14 -1.56 -14.06
N LEU A 320 13.31 -0.83 -14.81
CA LEU A 320 13.22 0.63 -14.75
C LEU A 320 11.93 1.04 -14.05
N LEU A 321 12.03 1.77 -12.93
CA LEU A 321 10.87 2.42 -12.32
C LEU A 321 10.54 3.70 -13.09
N ALA A 322 9.31 3.80 -13.61
CA ALA A 322 8.86 4.95 -14.40
C ALA A 322 8.25 6.08 -13.55
N ASP A 323 8.06 5.88 -12.25
CA ASP A 323 7.36 6.81 -11.36
C ASP A 323 8.19 8.06 -11.07
N GLN A 324 7.53 9.21 -10.92
CA GLN A 324 8.17 10.47 -10.50
C GLN A 324 9.34 10.97 -11.38
N ILE A 325 9.58 10.36 -12.54
CA ILE A 325 10.49 10.84 -13.58
C ILE A 325 9.66 11.66 -14.59
N ASN A 326 10.17 12.83 -14.97
CA ASN A 326 9.51 13.64 -15.99
C ASN A 326 9.60 12.98 -17.38
N ASP A 327 8.61 13.20 -18.24
CA ASP A 327 8.46 12.46 -19.48
C ASP A 327 9.64 12.63 -20.46
N GLN A 328 10.25 13.82 -20.48
CA GLN A 328 11.41 14.10 -21.33
C GLN A 328 12.65 13.32 -20.88
N GLU A 329 12.88 13.26 -19.57
CA GLU A 329 13.97 12.50 -18.98
C GLU A 329 13.75 10.99 -19.15
N LEU A 330 12.52 10.51 -18.92
CA LEU A 330 12.15 9.10 -19.17
C LEU A 330 12.46 8.72 -20.62
N TYR A 331 11.98 9.51 -21.60
CA TYR A 331 12.22 9.27 -23.01
C TYR A 331 13.72 9.26 -23.36
N THR A 332 14.49 10.21 -22.82
CA THR A 332 15.94 10.29 -23.05
C THR A 332 16.67 9.06 -22.50
N ASN A 333 16.28 8.59 -21.32
CA ASN A 333 16.89 7.42 -20.69
C ASN A 333 16.46 6.10 -21.37
N LEU A 334 15.22 6.01 -21.85
CA LEU A 334 14.78 4.88 -22.68
C LEU A 334 15.62 4.77 -23.95
N ILE A 335 15.94 5.87 -24.63
CA ILE A 335 16.85 5.84 -25.80
C ILE A 335 18.20 5.21 -25.43
N LYS A 336 18.79 5.60 -24.29
CA LYS A 336 20.08 5.06 -23.84
C LYS A 336 20.00 3.56 -23.53
N ILE A 337 18.90 3.11 -22.92
CA ILE A 337 18.68 1.69 -22.60
C ILE A 337 18.49 0.89 -23.90
N PHE A 338 17.68 1.37 -24.84
CA PHE A 338 17.49 0.71 -26.14
C PHE A 338 18.82 0.61 -26.90
N GLN A 339 19.60 1.69 -26.97
CA GLN A 339 20.94 1.67 -27.56
C GLN A 339 21.90 0.69 -26.89
N PHE A 340 21.71 0.41 -25.60
CA PHE A 340 22.48 -0.61 -24.87
C PHE A 340 21.99 -2.02 -25.21
N MET A 341 20.68 -2.23 -25.29
CA MET A 341 20.07 -3.49 -25.72
C MET A 341 20.48 -3.89 -27.14
N GLU A 342 20.65 -2.95 -28.07
CA GLU A 342 21.15 -3.21 -29.43
C GLU A 342 22.57 -3.80 -29.43
N GLN A 343 23.37 -3.56 -28.37
CA GLN A 343 24.74 -4.06 -28.28
C GLN A 343 24.80 -5.48 -27.72
N ASN A 344 23.71 -5.97 -27.11
CA ASN A 344 23.65 -7.29 -26.49
C ASN A 344 22.20 -7.82 -26.45
N GLU A 345 21.96 -8.86 -27.24
CA GLU A 345 20.65 -9.54 -27.36
C GLU A 345 20.16 -10.17 -26.06
N LEU A 346 21.07 -10.43 -25.11
CA LEU A 346 20.74 -11.03 -23.80
C LEU A 346 20.20 -10.03 -22.79
N ILE A 347 19.89 -8.79 -23.18
CA ILE A 347 19.42 -7.76 -22.26
C ILE A 347 17.93 -7.53 -22.46
N ASP A 348 17.15 -7.69 -21.41
CA ASP A 348 15.71 -7.41 -21.45
C ASP A 348 15.39 -6.18 -20.61
N LEU A 349 14.39 -5.42 -21.04
CA LEU A 349 13.88 -4.27 -20.29
C LEU A 349 12.47 -4.57 -19.78
N ILE A 350 12.32 -4.43 -18.47
CA ILE A 350 11.03 -4.40 -17.79
C ILE A 350 10.84 -2.99 -17.25
N VAL A 351 9.78 -2.32 -17.69
CA VAL A 351 9.36 -1.03 -17.12
C VAL A 351 8.29 -1.29 -16.08
N CYS A 352 8.44 -0.71 -14.90
CA CYS A 352 7.44 -0.87 -13.84
C CYS A 352 6.92 0.46 -13.34
N THR A 353 5.73 0.39 -12.77
CA THR A 353 5.13 1.48 -12.01
C THR A 353 4.57 0.94 -10.72
N ILE A 354 4.65 1.72 -9.65
CA ILE A 354 3.98 1.46 -8.38
C ILE A 354 2.69 2.32 -8.31
N GLN A 355 2.44 3.15 -9.34
CA GLN A 355 1.25 3.99 -9.51
C GLN A 355 0.45 3.53 -10.73
N ASP A 356 -0.84 3.26 -10.58
CA ASP A 356 -1.65 2.66 -11.66
C ASP A 356 -1.85 3.58 -12.89
N ASP A 357 -1.43 4.84 -12.84
CA ASP A 357 -1.73 5.86 -13.85
C ASP A 357 -0.62 6.10 -14.89
N ARG A 358 0.55 5.45 -14.77
CA ARG A 358 1.70 5.70 -15.67
C ARG A 358 1.67 4.89 -16.98
N TYR A 359 0.89 3.80 -17.06
CA TYR A 359 0.92 2.87 -18.20
C TYR A 359 0.73 3.55 -19.55
N ALA A 360 -0.33 4.35 -19.71
CA ALA A 360 -0.67 4.96 -20.99
C ALA A 360 0.42 5.91 -21.51
N MET A 361 1.08 6.63 -20.59
CA MET A 361 2.17 7.54 -20.94
C MET A 361 3.44 6.77 -21.30
N VAL A 362 3.83 5.77 -20.49
CA VAL A 362 5.00 4.91 -20.79
C VAL A 362 4.83 4.21 -22.13
N LYS A 363 3.65 3.64 -22.38
CA LYS A 363 3.27 3.05 -23.66
C LYS A 363 3.47 4.03 -24.81
N SER A 364 2.92 5.23 -24.70
CA SER A 364 3.05 6.27 -25.73
C SER A 364 4.51 6.67 -25.98
N ALA A 365 5.32 6.74 -24.92
CA ALA A 365 6.73 7.08 -25.03
C ALA A 365 7.54 5.99 -25.75
N ILE A 366 7.31 4.71 -25.43
CA ILE A 366 7.98 3.58 -26.07
C ILE A 366 7.50 3.42 -27.52
N GLU A 367 6.21 3.48 -27.80
CA GLU A 367 5.68 3.44 -29.17
C GLU A 367 6.24 4.58 -30.04
N TYR A 368 6.36 5.78 -29.47
CA TYR A 368 7.00 6.90 -30.15
C TYR A 368 8.50 6.64 -30.38
N LEU A 369 9.23 6.10 -29.40
CA LEU A 369 10.64 5.76 -29.52
C LEU A 369 10.88 4.70 -30.61
N VAL A 370 10.10 3.62 -30.62
CA VAL A 370 10.23 2.54 -31.61
C VAL A 370 9.93 3.07 -33.02
N LYS A 371 8.93 3.94 -33.17
CA LYS A 371 8.53 4.48 -34.48
C LYS A 371 9.51 5.51 -35.07
N ASN A 372 10.18 6.30 -34.24
CA ASN A 372 10.96 7.46 -34.70
C ASN A 372 12.47 7.24 -34.74
N HIS A 373 12.95 6.03 -34.42
CA HIS A 373 14.36 5.66 -34.50
C HIS A 373 14.54 4.40 -35.34
N GLU A 374 15.70 4.25 -35.96
CA GLU A 374 16.06 3.04 -36.71
C GLU A 374 16.78 2.06 -35.79
N TRP A 375 16.07 1.00 -35.39
CA TRP A 375 16.59 -0.10 -34.57
C TRP A 375 16.92 -1.33 -35.42
N GLU A 376 17.87 -2.17 -35.02
CA GLU A 376 18.16 -3.45 -35.70
C GLU A 376 17.05 -4.48 -35.45
N TYR A 377 16.41 -4.43 -34.28
CA TYR A 377 15.32 -5.31 -33.86
C TYR A 377 13.94 -4.64 -34.00
N ASP A 378 12.88 -5.44 -34.09
CA ASP A 378 11.49 -4.96 -34.00
C ASP A 378 11.04 -5.02 -32.54
N TYR A 379 10.88 -3.86 -31.90
CA TYR A 379 10.50 -3.78 -30.50
C TYR A 379 8.99 -3.74 -30.31
N GLN A 380 8.47 -4.68 -29.54
CA GLN A 380 7.05 -4.74 -29.17
C GLN A 380 6.88 -4.50 -27.67
N PHE A 381 5.89 -3.68 -27.31
CA PHE A 381 5.64 -3.27 -25.94
C PHE A 381 4.46 -4.05 -25.34
N ASP A 382 4.68 -4.65 -24.18
CA ASP A 382 3.67 -5.24 -23.31
C ASP A 382 2.74 -6.25 -24.03
N VAL A 383 3.36 -7.14 -24.80
CA VAL A 383 2.65 -8.23 -25.49
C VAL A 383 2.50 -9.41 -24.52
N LYS A 384 1.27 -9.90 -24.36
CA LYS A 384 0.97 -11.06 -23.50
C LYS A 384 1.76 -12.27 -23.98
N GLU A 385 2.23 -13.10 -23.05
CA GLU A 385 2.98 -14.32 -23.39
C GLU A 385 2.22 -15.24 -24.36
N GLU A 386 0.89 -15.34 -24.23
CA GLU A 386 0.04 -16.13 -25.14
C GLU A 386 0.08 -15.64 -26.60
N ASP A 387 0.34 -14.34 -26.80
CA ASP A 387 0.46 -13.70 -28.10
C ASP A 387 1.92 -13.68 -28.61
N ARG A 388 2.89 -14.10 -27.79
CA ARG A 388 4.31 -14.21 -28.18
C ARG A 388 4.50 -15.50 -28.98
N GLY A 389 4.76 -15.36 -30.28
CA GLY A 389 5.07 -16.50 -31.16
C GLY A 389 3.97 -16.93 -32.13
N GLU A 390 2.76 -16.35 -32.10
CA GLU A 390 1.77 -16.58 -33.17
C GLU A 390 2.17 -15.93 -34.51
N ASN A 391 3.17 -15.04 -34.52
CA ASN A 391 3.68 -14.40 -35.74
C ASN A 391 4.88 -15.13 -36.38
N ASP A 392 5.41 -16.20 -35.77
CA ASP A 392 6.64 -16.89 -36.23
C ASP A 392 6.40 -18.27 -36.84
N LEU A 393 5.16 -18.74 -36.91
CA LEU A 393 4.81 -20.02 -37.51
C LEU A 393 3.69 -19.82 -38.53
N ASP A 394 4.07 -19.48 -39.76
CA ASP A 394 3.63 -20.19 -40.98
C ASP A 394 4.03 -19.40 -42.25
N ASP A 395 4.55 -20.13 -43.23
CA ASP A 395 4.77 -19.76 -44.65
C ASP A 395 6.10 -19.08 -45.07
N ASP A 396 7.25 -19.63 -44.63
CA ASP A 396 8.58 -19.23 -45.17
C ASP A 396 8.98 -20.01 -46.44
N ASP A 397 8.24 -21.07 -46.81
CA ASP A 397 8.56 -21.94 -47.96
C ASP A 397 7.92 -21.48 -49.30
N ASP A 398 7.03 -20.48 -49.30
CA ASP A 398 6.24 -20.07 -50.48
C ASP A 398 6.48 -18.63 -50.99
N LEU A 399 7.46 -17.88 -50.45
CA LEU A 399 7.77 -16.51 -50.88
C LEU A 399 8.95 -16.46 -51.87
N ASP A 400 8.77 -15.74 -52.98
CA ASP A 400 9.80 -15.43 -53.98
C ASP A 400 11.08 -14.88 -53.31
N GLU A 401 12.26 -15.38 -53.71
CA GLU A 401 13.57 -14.93 -53.19
C GLU A 401 13.78 -13.40 -53.28
N ASP A 402 13.09 -12.73 -54.21
CA ASP A 402 13.14 -11.28 -54.42
C ASP A 402 12.24 -10.46 -53.46
N LEU A 403 11.41 -11.12 -52.64
CA LEU A 403 10.46 -10.52 -51.68
C LEU A 403 10.77 -10.86 -50.22
N LYS A 404 11.95 -11.45 -49.92
CA LYS A 404 12.47 -11.58 -48.55
C LYS A 404 12.75 -10.20 -47.97
N VAL A 405 11.71 -9.54 -47.49
CA VAL A 405 11.85 -8.45 -46.52
C VAL A 405 12.62 -9.05 -45.36
N GLU A 406 13.82 -8.56 -45.08
CA GLU A 406 14.57 -8.92 -43.87
C GLU A 406 13.67 -8.62 -42.67
N ARG A 407 12.97 -9.64 -42.16
CA ARG A 407 12.14 -9.51 -40.96
C ARG A 407 13.12 -9.37 -39.82
N LYS A 408 13.10 -8.20 -39.18
CA LYS A 408 13.88 -7.96 -37.96
C LYS A 408 13.41 -8.94 -36.90
N GLN A 409 14.35 -9.48 -36.13
CA GLN A 409 14.02 -10.29 -34.96
C GLN A 409 13.21 -9.44 -33.98
N VAL A 410 12.12 -10.01 -33.45
CA VAL A 410 11.25 -9.32 -32.51
C VAL A 410 11.86 -9.36 -31.11
N ARG A 411 11.83 -8.24 -30.39
CA ARG A 411 12.20 -8.13 -28.98
C ARG A 411 11.09 -7.47 -28.18
N TYR A 412 10.91 -7.92 -26.95
CA TYR A 412 9.82 -7.47 -26.10
C TYR A 412 10.32 -6.52 -25.01
N VAL A 413 9.52 -5.50 -24.73
CA VAL A 413 9.67 -4.62 -23.56
C VAL A 413 8.42 -4.79 -22.71
N ASP A 414 8.61 -5.30 -21.49
CA ASP A 414 7.51 -5.65 -20.61
C ASP A 414 7.10 -4.47 -19.74
N PHE A 415 5.82 -4.43 -19.37
CA PHE A 415 5.31 -3.47 -18.40
C PHE A 415 4.66 -4.17 -17.22
N VAL A 416 4.97 -3.72 -16.00
CA VAL A 416 4.36 -4.28 -14.79
C VAL A 416 3.87 -3.17 -13.84
N GLY A 417 2.58 -3.23 -13.50
CA GLY A 417 2.00 -2.47 -12.39
C GLY A 417 2.14 -3.22 -11.08
N ILE A 418 2.92 -2.69 -10.14
CA ILE A 418 3.19 -3.32 -8.84
C ILE A 418 2.04 -3.01 -7.89
N SER A 419 1.33 -4.06 -7.50
CA SER A 419 0.11 -3.99 -6.68
C SER A 419 0.32 -4.38 -5.21
N SER A 420 1.40 -5.07 -4.87
CA SER A 420 1.66 -5.56 -3.50
C SER A 420 3.13 -5.86 -3.24
N GLU A 421 3.52 -6.01 -1.96
CA GLU A 421 4.88 -6.45 -1.57
C GLU A 421 5.23 -7.84 -2.14
N PRO A 422 4.37 -8.88 -2.04
CA PRO A 422 4.66 -10.17 -2.67
C PRO A 422 4.84 -10.06 -4.19
N HIS A 423 4.00 -9.28 -4.87
CA HIS A 423 4.13 -9.06 -6.32
C HIS A 423 5.45 -8.34 -6.66
N LEU A 424 5.85 -7.32 -5.87
CA LEU A 424 7.16 -6.69 -6.02
C LEU A 424 8.30 -7.72 -5.90
N MET A 425 8.23 -8.63 -4.93
CA MET A 425 9.26 -9.66 -4.74
C MET A 425 9.32 -10.64 -5.91
N GLU A 426 8.18 -11.03 -6.46
CA GLU A 426 8.09 -11.88 -7.67
C GLU A 426 8.73 -11.18 -8.88
N VAL A 427 8.42 -9.89 -9.09
CA VAL A 427 8.94 -9.10 -10.20
C VAL A 427 10.45 -8.88 -10.06
N ILE A 428 10.96 -8.66 -8.85
CA ILE A 428 12.39 -8.37 -8.61
C ILE A 428 13.26 -9.62 -8.67
N ASP A 429 12.72 -10.81 -8.41
CA ASP A 429 13.49 -12.05 -8.28
C ASP A 429 14.46 -12.33 -9.46
N PRO A 430 14.05 -12.21 -10.74
CA PRO A 430 14.94 -12.45 -11.87
C PRO A 430 15.76 -11.22 -12.29
N ILE A 431 15.62 -10.07 -11.62
CA ILE A 431 16.21 -8.80 -12.05
C ILE A 431 17.72 -8.76 -11.79
N ARG A 432 18.45 -8.23 -12.78
CA ARG A 432 19.90 -8.07 -12.74
C ARG A 432 20.34 -6.72 -12.21
N VAL A 433 19.64 -5.66 -12.59
CA VAL A 433 19.91 -4.26 -12.20
C VAL A 433 18.57 -3.52 -12.05
N VAL A 434 18.44 -2.74 -10.99
CA VAL A 434 17.30 -1.83 -10.77
C VAL A 434 17.71 -0.40 -11.09
N ILE A 435 16.86 0.32 -11.81
CA ILE A 435 17.05 1.71 -12.19
C ILE A 435 15.89 2.53 -11.64
N ASP A 436 16.20 3.52 -10.81
CA ASP A 436 15.24 4.50 -10.30
C ASP A 436 15.89 5.90 -10.36
N LEU A 437 15.51 6.64 -11.40
CA LEU A 437 16.09 7.95 -11.71
C LEU A 437 15.28 9.10 -11.11
N ALA A 438 14.22 8.81 -10.37
CA ALA A 438 13.40 9.84 -9.77
C ALA A 438 14.23 10.69 -8.78
N PRO A 439 13.94 12.00 -8.64
CA PRO A 439 14.57 12.83 -7.62
C PRO A 439 14.21 12.38 -6.19
N ARG A 440 13.17 11.57 -6.04
CA ARG A 440 12.76 10.89 -4.81
C ARG A 440 12.62 9.39 -5.10
N PRO A 441 13.72 8.62 -5.02
CA PRO A 441 13.68 7.18 -5.27
C PRO A 441 12.71 6.46 -4.32
N ASN A 442 12.05 5.43 -4.81
CA ASN A 442 11.07 4.68 -4.06
C ASN A 442 11.72 3.80 -3.00
N SER A 443 11.42 4.06 -1.72
CA SER A 443 12.09 3.39 -0.60
C SER A 443 11.82 1.87 -0.57
N TYR A 444 10.64 1.42 -1.03
CA TYR A 444 10.33 -0.01 -1.12
C TYR A 444 11.19 -0.72 -2.14
N LEU A 445 11.26 -0.19 -3.35
CA LEU A 445 12.07 -0.75 -4.42
C LEU A 445 13.55 -0.80 -4.00
N GLN A 446 14.04 0.24 -3.32
CA GLN A 446 15.41 0.28 -2.83
C GLN A 446 15.71 -0.81 -1.78
N ILE A 447 14.80 -1.04 -0.84
CA ILE A 447 14.94 -2.13 0.15
C ILE A 447 14.77 -3.51 -0.49
N ALA A 448 13.86 -3.67 -1.45
CA ALA A 448 13.65 -4.92 -2.16
C ALA A 448 14.90 -5.32 -2.95
N ALA A 449 15.50 -4.36 -3.66
CA ALA A 449 16.76 -4.57 -4.35
C ALA A 449 17.91 -4.94 -3.40
N ILE A 450 18.05 -4.30 -2.24
CA ILE A 450 19.04 -4.71 -1.22
C ILE A 450 18.76 -6.14 -0.74
N SER A 451 17.50 -6.47 -0.49
CA SER A 451 17.05 -7.78 0.00
C SER A 451 17.36 -8.90 -0.98
N ALA A 452 17.24 -8.60 -2.29
CA ALA A 452 17.56 -9.51 -3.38
C ALA A 452 19.04 -9.49 -3.80
N GLY A 453 19.84 -8.59 -3.24
CA GLY A 453 21.26 -8.43 -3.60
C GLY A 453 21.49 -7.77 -4.97
N ILE A 454 20.51 -7.00 -5.45
CA ILE A 454 20.50 -6.40 -6.78
C ILE A 454 21.13 -4.99 -6.72
N PRO A 455 22.11 -4.68 -7.58
CA PRO A 455 22.66 -3.33 -7.68
C PRO A 455 21.62 -2.33 -8.19
N GLN A 456 21.70 -1.11 -7.68
CA GLN A 456 20.77 -0.02 -8.00
C GLN A 456 21.47 1.14 -8.70
N ILE A 457 20.82 1.73 -9.70
CA ILE A 457 21.27 2.96 -10.38
C ILE A 457 20.29 4.07 -10.04
N ASN A 458 20.79 5.14 -9.41
CA ASN A 458 19.98 6.28 -8.97
C ASN A 458 20.61 7.62 -9.38
N THR A 459 19.83 8.69 -9.34
CA THR A 459 20.31 10.07 -9.57
C THR A 459 20.68 10.79 -8.27
N VAL A 460 20.17 10.32 -7.12
CA VAL A 460 20.41 10.92 -5.81
C VAL A 460 20.91 9.90 -4.80
N LYS A 461 21.76 10.35 -3.88
CA LYS A 461 22.25 9.53 -2.77
C LYS A 461 21.14 9.28 -1.76
N THR A 462 20.98 8.03 -1.32
CA THR A 462 20.06 7.64 -0.23
C THR A 462 20.81 6.87 0.86
N SER A 463 20.15 6.64 1.99
CA SER A 463 20.60 5.73 3.05
C SER A 463 20.76 4.31 2.51
N TYR A 464 20.00 3.94 1.47
CA TYR A 464 19.94 2.60 0.90
C TYR A 464 21.00 2.34 -0.18
N VAL A 465 21.47 3.35 -0.92
CA VAL A 465 22.45 3.17 -2.02
C VAL A 465 23.79 3.86 -1.72
N VAL A 466 24.89 3.10 -1.79
CA VAL A 466 26.26 3.64 -1.72
C VAL A 466 26.95 3.46 -3.07
N SER A 467 27.27 4.57 -3.72
CA SER A 467 27.92 4.58 -5.03
C SER A 467 29.22 3.76 -5.03
N GLY A 468 29.39 2.91 -6.05
CA GLY A 468 30.53 2.02 -6.22
C GLY A 468 30.53 0.80 -5.28
N LYS A 469 29.43 0.58 -4.53
CA LYS A 469 29.23 -0.60 -3.70
C LYS A 469 27.98 -1.35 -4.15
N ASN A 470 26.83 -1.18 -3.49
CA ASN A 470 25.56 -1.82 -3.89
C ASN A 470 24.78 -1.03 -4.94
N GLY A 471 25.41 -0.09 -5.62
CA GLY A 471 24.76 0.73 -6.62
C GLY A 471 25.65 1.87 -7.12
N LEU A 472 25.12 2.67 -8.03
CA LEU A 472 25.78 3.84 -8.60
C LEU A 472 24.85 5.05 -8.52
N ILE A 473 25.44 6.19 -8.17
CA ILE A 473 24.77 7.49 -8.26
C ILE A 473 25.27 8.20 -9.51
N LEU A 474 24.38 8.43 -10.47
CA LEU A 474 24.67 9.07 -11.75
C LEU A 474 25.17 10.50 -11.53
N ASN A 475 26.14 10.89 -12.35
CA ASN A 475 26.74 12.22 -12.38
C ASN A 475 27.43 12.45 -13.74
N ASP A 476 28.14 13.56 -13.91
CA ASP A 476 28.80 13.91 -15.18
C ASP A 476 29.83 12.86 -15.65
N GLU A 477 30.45 12.11 -14.73
CA GLU A 477 31.46 11.08 -15.06
C GLU A 477 30.85 9.69 -15.28
N PHE A 478 29.73 9.40 -14.62
CA PHE A 478 29.00 8.13 -14.70
C PHE A 478 27.57 8.38 -15.13
N ASP A 479 27.34 8.41 -16.45
CA ASP A 479 26.00 8.47 -17.00
C ASP A 479 25.34 7.08 -17.02
N LEU A 480 24.06 7.03 -17.42
CA LEU A 480 23.30 5.78 -17.41
C LEU A 480 23.96 4.66 -18.23
N THR A 481 24.51 4.98 -19.41
CA THR A 481 25.17 3.99 -20.27
C THR A 481 26.44 3.46 -19.60
N ALA A 482 27.26 4.32 -19.01
CA ALA A 482 28.44 3.89 -18.25
C ALA A 482 28.07 3.03 -17.02
N ALA A 483 26.98 3.37 -16.34
CA ALA A 483 26.50 2.60 -15.19
C ALA A 483 25.97 1.21 -15.58
N LEU A 484 25.30 1.09 -16.74
CA LEU A 484 24.88 -0.19 -17.30
C LEU A 484 26.09 -1.07 -17.63
N HIS A 485 27.07 -0.55 -18.37
CA HIS A 485 28.33 -1.28 -18.62
C HIS A 485 28.99 -1.73 -17.32
N PHE A 486 29.03 -0.87 -16.29
CA PHE A 486 29.66 -1.21 -15.03
C PHE A 486 29.08 -2.48 -14.37
N TYR A 487 27.78 -2.70 -14.43
CA TYR A 487 27.13 -3.86 -13.80
C TYR A 487 26.85 -5.04 -14.74
N LEU A 488 26.72 -4.79 -16.04
CA LEU A 488 26.33 -5.80 -17.03
C LEU A 488 27.52 -6.34 -17.82
N ASP A 489 28.67 -5.64 -17.85
CA ASP A 489 29.90 -6.14 -18.47
C ASP A 489 30.64 -7.07 -17.49
N GLY A 490 30.29 -8.35 -17.55
CA GLY A 490 30.88 -9.39 -16.71
C GLY A 490 30.32 -9.40 -15.28
N LEU A 491 30.97 -10.16 -14.39
CA LEU A 491 30.38 -10.52 -13.08
C LEU A 491 31.03 -9.81 -11.89
N LYS A 492 32.18 -9.15 -12.07
CA LYS A 492 32.99 -8.66 -10.94
C LYS A 492 32.24 -7.63 -10.10
N ASN A 493 31.82 -6.52 -10.72
CA ASN A 493 31.20 -5.41 -10.01
C ASN A 493 29.81 -5.78 -9.47
N TRP A 494 29.07 -6.62 -10.21
CA TRP A 494 27.79 -7.16 -9.75
C TRP A 494 27.97 -8.04 -8.50
N ASN A 495 28.97 -8.93 -8.47
CA ASN A 495 29.27 -9.74 -7.29
C ASN A 495 29.73 -8.89 -6.10
N GLU A 496 30.52 -7.84 -6.33
CA GLU A 496 30.91 -6.89 -5.29
C GLU A 496 29.69 -6.15 -4.69
N ALA A 497 28.73 -5.76 -5.53
CA ALA A 497 27.47 -5.17 -5.09
C ALA A 497 26.63 -6.14 -4.25
N LEU A 498 26.52 -7.39 -4.68
CA LEU A 498 25.85 -8.46 -3.95
C LEU A 498 26.45 -8.67 -2.56
N VAL A 499 27.78 -8.78 -2.45
CA VAL A 499 28.48 -8.93 -1.17
C VAL A 499 28.17 -7.75 -0.24
N TYR A 500 28.22 -6.53 -0.75
CA TYR A 500 27.91 -5.36 0.06
C TYR A 500 26.43 -5.28 0.47
N ALA A 501 25.50 -5.70 -0.40
CA ALA A 501 24.08 -5.77 -0.05
C ALA A 501 23.84 -6.73 1.13
N VAL A 502 24.52 -7.89 1.15
CA VAL A 502 24.50 -8.84 2.28
C VAL A 502 25.06 -8.21 3.56
N GLU A 503 26.12 -7.42 3.49
CA GLU A 503 26.64 -6.71 4.67
C GLU A 503 25.66 -5.62 5.16
N LYS A 504 25.03 -4.92 4.21
CA LYS A 504 24.17 -3.79 4.49
C LYS A 504 22.83 -4.21 5.08
N ILE A 505 22.25 -5.33 4.63
CA ILE A 505 20.95 -5.83 5.12
C ILE A 505 20.96 -6.10 6.63
N GLY A 506 22.11 -6.52 7.19
CA GLY A 506 22.28 -6.73 8.63
C GLY A 506 22.07 -5.46 9.46
N GLN A 507 22.19 -4.27 8.86
CA GLN A 507 21.97 -2.99 9.53
C GLN A 507 20.49 -2.62 9.66
N TYR A 508 19.63 -3.23 8.84
CA TYR A 508 18.19 -2.97 8.75
C TYR A 508 17.35 -4.05 9.42
N THR A 509 17.96 -4.84 10.31
CA THR A 509 17.25 -5.86 11.07
C THR A 509 16.31 -5.23 12.08
N SER A 510 15.09 -5.78 12.19
CA SER A 510 14.06 -5.33 13.13
C SER A 510 14.60 -5.04 14.54
N GLY A 511 15.36 -5.96 15.14
CA GLY A 511 15.87 -5.80 16.50
C GLY A 511 16.82 -4.62 16.69
N LYS A 512 17.63 -4.27 15.68
CA LYS A 512 18.52 -3.11 15.77
C LYS A 512 17.73 -1.80 15.68
N ILE A 513 16.75 -1.76 14.78
CA ILE A 513 15.92 -0.57 14.58
C ILE A 513 15.04 -0.30 15.81
N VAL A 514 14.37 -1.33 16.33
CA VAL A 514 13.55 -1.21 17.54
C VAL A 514 14.38 -0.74 18.74
N ASN A 515 15.61 -1.23 18.90
CA ASN A 515 16.51 -0.73 19.95
C ASN A 515 16.91 0.74 19.76
N ASP A 516 17.15 1.18 18.53
CA ASP A 516 17.45 2.60 18.23
C ASP A 516 16.25 3.49 18.57
N TRP A 517 15.03 3.04 18.25
CA TRP A 517 13.79 3.73 18.60
C TRP A 517 13.63 3.86 20.12
N LEU A 518 13.75 2.76 20.87
CA LEU A 518 13.57 2.75 22.32
C LEU A 518 14.60 3.63 23.04
N THR A 519 15.83 3.66 22.52
CA THR A 519 16.89 4.51 23.05
C THR A 519 16.56 5.98 22.82
N LYS A 520 16.31 6.38 21.57
CA LYS A 520 16.10 7.79 21.21
C LYS A 520 14.77 8.37 21.68
N ALA A 521 13.72 7.55 21.78
CA ALA A 521 12.45 7.99 22.38
C ALA A 521 12.55 8.20 23.89
N GLY A 522 13.59 7.64 24.54
CA GLY A 522 13.88 7.85 25.96
C GLY A 522 14.81 9.04 26.26
N GLU A 523 15.42 9.65 25.25
CA GLU A 523 16.27 10.85 25.32
C GLU A 523 15.47 12.14 25.12
#